data_AF-A0A7X8ZM18-F1
#
_entry.id   AF-A0A7X8ZM18-F1
#
_cell.length_a   1.000
_cell.length_b   1.000
_cell.length_c   1.000
_cell.angle_alpha   90.00
_cell.angle_beta   90.00
_cell.angle_gamma   90.00
#
_symmetry.space_group_name_H-M   'P 1'
#
loop_
_entity.id
_entity.type
_entity.pdbx_description
1 polymer ?
#
loop_
_entity_poly.entity_id
_entity_poly.type
_entity_poly.pdbx_seq_one_letter_code
_entity_poly.pdbx_strand_id
1 'polypeptide(L)'
;MRDHFDTIYIIDTGGDTAREVTHAVRDWNIYSERMTTKRFFEISDFPDTLRGIIVTGRPTGQEDNDCANTLRNAFEEGATKEAAKASDSSNFCTFTRTGRERTTKEVAKASDSTLTVLAKDVPSPDTSSVDDSLETIKEAIAKHVNVPVFALCEFDDESREALYAFLTMTCGCSPDWTVDAFIEQAIAKIRDKADGQKVVCGLSGGVDSSVAAMLVHKAIGEQLTCIFVDHGFMRKEEPAMIRDVFGHRFHMPLVFVDARKRYLEALEGVVDPERKRKIIGELFIRIFEEEAKKLGDAPFLVQGTIYPDVIESGDGDVVVKSHHNVGGLPKDMGFKALIEPLRYLFKDEVRILGRALGLPAELTERQPFPGPGLAIRCIGEITEEKLELLRDADFIFREEVERQGYSGNASQYFAVMTGLAT
;
A
#
# COMPACT_ATOMS: atom_id res chain seq x y z
N MET A 1 3.39 -12.43 -6.67
CA MET A 1 2.41 -12.82 -5.65
C MET A 1 1.16 -13.37 -6.32
N ARG A 2 0.67 -12.70 -7.37
CA ARG A 2 -0.39 -13.16 -8.27
C ARG A 2 -0.34 -14.67 -8.61
N ASP A 3 0.83 -15.22 -8.92
CA ASP A 3 0.94 -16.62 -9.36
C ASP A 3 0.78 -17.69 -8.26
N HIS A 4 0.64 -17.28 -6.99
CA HIS A 4 0.72 -18.19 -5.84
C HIS A 4 -0.51 -18.18 -4.93
N PHE A 5 -1.35 -17.13 -4.99
CA PHE A 5 -2.53 -16.97 -4.15
C PHE A 5 -3.77 -16.83 -5.01
N ASP A 6 -4.89 -17.42 -4.58
CA ASP A 6 -6.19 -17.17 -5.19
C ASP A 6 -6.47 -15.65 -5.18
N THR A 7 -6.66 -15.10 -6.38
CA THR A 7 -6.66 -13.65 -6.61
C THR A 7 -8.07 -13.15 -6.91
N ILE A 8 -8.45 -12.06 -6.25
CA ILE A 8 -9.67 -11.31 -6.53
C ILE A 8 -9.31 -9.94 -7.08
N TYR A 9 -9.91 -9.55 -8.21
CA TYR A 9 -9.77 -8.19 -8.71
C TYR A 9 -10.93 -7.32 -8.25
N ILE A 10 -10.63 -6.13 -7.75
CA ILE A 10 -11.59 -5.15 -7.27
C ILE A 10 -11.52 -3.94 -8.22
N ILE A 11 -12.54 -3.81 -9.04
CA ILE A 11 -12.70 -2.71 -9.99
C ILE A 11 -13.36 -1.55 -9.26
N ASP A 12 -12.57 -0.50 -9.04
CA ASP A 12 -12.97 0.75 -8.41
C ASP A 12 -13.58 1.69 -9.45
N THR A 13 -14.89 1.92 -9.35
CA THR A 13 -15.63 2.85 -10.21
C THR A 13 -15.84 4.21 -9.56
N GLY A 14 -15.12 4.52 -8.46
CA GLY A 14 -15.19 5.79 -7.74
C GLY A 14 -15.85 5.71 -6.37
N GLY A 15 -15.54 6.65 -5.48
CA GLY A 15 -16.01 6.69 -4.08
C GLY A 15 -15.08 5.96 -3.10
N ASP A 16 -15.54 5.78 -1.85
CA ASP A 16 -14.72 5.24 -0.76
C ASP A 16 -14.85 3.71 -0.57
N THR A 17 -15.88 3.09 -1.16
CA THR A 17 -16.26 1.69 -0.93
C THR A 17 -15.18 0.69 -1.34
N ALA A 18 -14.48 0.94 -2.46
CA ALA A 18 -13.47 0.03 -2.98
C ALA A 18 -12.33 -0.24 -1.99
N ARG A 19 -11.94 0.78 -1.21
CA ARG A 19 -10.91 0.63 -0.19
C ARG A 19 -11.38 -0.30 0.93
N GLU A 20 -12.59 -0.10 1.43
CA GLU A 20 -13.16 -0.92 2.51
C GLU A 20 -13.34 -2.38 2.09
N VAL A 21 -13.86 -2.60 0.89
CA VAL A 21 -14.00 -3.94 0.29
C VAL A 21 -12.65 -4.63 0.14
N THR A 22 -11.63 -3.88 -0.32
CA THR A 22 -10.27 -4.43 -0.45
C THR A 22 -9.74 -4.90 0.89
N HIS A 23 -9.83 -4.07 1.93
CA HIS A 23 -9.40 -4.45 3.28
C HIS A 23 -10.19 -5.65 3.83
N ALA A 24 -11.51 -5.68 3.65
CA ALA A 24 -12.32 -6.80 4.13
C ALA A 24 -11.94 -8.14 3.48
N VAL A 25 -11.64 -8.15 2.17
CA VAL A 25 -11.18 -9.36 1.47
C VAL A 25 -9.83 -9.82 2.04
N ARG A 26 -8.92 -8.88 2.32
CA ARG A 26 -7.61 -9.16 2.94
C ARG A 26 -7.74 -9.69 4.37
N ASP A 27 -8.66 -9.15 5.15
CA ASP A 27 -8.96 -9.61 6.53
C ASP A 27 -9.42 -11.08 6.56
N TRP A 28 -10.01 -11.58 5.47
CA TRP A 28 -10.39 -12.98 5.31
C TRP A 28 -9.28 -13.87 4.76
N ASN A 29 -8.04 -13.37 4.73
CA ASN A 29 -6.86 -14.04 4.18
C ASN A 29 -7.04 -14.45 2.70
N ILE A 30 -7.70 -13.60 1.90
CA ILE A 30 -7.79 -13.77 0.45
C ILE A 30 -7.06 -12.62 -0.22
N TYR A 31 -6.22 -12.93 -1.23
CA TYR A 31 -5.48 -11.92 -1.95
C TYR A 31 -6.39 -11.11 -2.87
N SER A 32 -6.30 -9.77 -2.81
CA SER A 32 -7.14 -8.87 -3.61
C SER A 32 -6.40 -7.69 -4.21
N GLU A 33 -6.63 -7.38 -5.48
CA GLU A 33 -6.04 -6.21 -6.12
C GLU A 33 -7.08 -5.21 -6.58
N ARG A 34 -6.99 -3.99 -6.05
CA ARG A 34 -7.75 -2.84 -6.49
C ARG A 34 -7.15 -2.23 -7.75
N MET A 35 -8.00 -1.91 -8.72
CA MET A 35 -7.64 -1.24 -9.96
C MET A 35 -8.79 -0.38 -10.48
N THR A 36 -8.47 0.59 -11.32
CA THR A 36 -9.48 1.37 -12.04
C THR A 36 -10.09 0.55 -13.17
N THR A 37 -11.29 0.91 -13.60
CA THR A 37 -11.95 0.27 -14.74
C THR A 37 -11.10 0.32 -16.01
N LYS A 38 -10.46 1.46 -16.29
CA LYS A 38 -9.55 1.62 -17.43
C LYS A 38 -8.44 0.57 -17.41
N ARG A 39 -7.74 0.43 -16.28
CA ARG A 39 -6.64 -0.53 -16.12
C ARG A 39 -7.09 -1.96 -16.32
N PHE A 40 -8.27 -2.32 -15.81
CA PHE A 40 -8.81 -3.67 -15.97
C PHE A 40 -8.93 -4.08 -17.45
N PHE A 41 -9.43 -3.18 -18.31
CA PHE A 41 -9.57 -3.46 -19.74
C PHE A 41 -8.25 -3.39 -20.54
N GLU A 42 -7.20 -2.80 -19.98
CA GLU A 42 -5.84 -2.85 -20.55
C GLU A 42 -5.13 -4.19 -20.27
N ILE A 43 -5.66 -5.02 -19.37
CA ILE A 43 -5.09 -6.34 -19.06
C ILE A 43 -5.36 -7.28 -20.25
N SER A 44 -4.28 -7.75 -20.87
CA SER A 44 -4.32 -8.77 -21.91
C SER A 44 -4.30 -10.19 -21.35
N ASP A 45 -3.55 -10.41 -20.26
CA ASP A 45 -3.32 -11.73 -19.67
C ASP A 45 -3.70 -11.73 -18.19
N PHE A 46 -4.73 -12.51 -17.85
CA PHE A 46 -5.16 -12.74 -16.48
C PHE A 46 -4.37 -13.90 -15.86
N PRO A 47 -3.99 -13.82 -14.57
CA PRO A 47 -3.32 -14.93 -13.90
C PRO A 47 -4.28 -16.12 -13.74
N ASP A 48 -3.76 -17.34 -13.84
CA ASP A 48 -4.53 -18.58 -13.64
C ASP A 48 -5.17 -18.70 -12.24
N THR A 49 -4.65 -17.92 -11.30
CA THR A 49 -5.14 -17.81 -9.92
C THR A 49 -6.32 -16.85 -9.77
N LEU A 50 -6.72 -16.11 -10.81
CA LEU A 50 -7.88 -15.22 -10.74
C LEU A 50 -9.15 -16.06 -10.52
N ARG A 51 -9.81 -15.83 -9.38
CA ARG A 51 -11.02 -16.57 -8.98
C ARG A 51 -12.31 -15.78 -9.11
N GLY A 52 -12.23 -14.45 -9.12
CA GLY A 52 -13.42 -13.62 -9.22
C GLY A 52 -13.13 -12.14 -9.28
N ILE A 53 -14.15 -11.39 -9.64
CA ILE A 53 -14.10 -9.94 -9.80
C ILE A 53 -15.17 -9.29 -8.94
N ILE A 54 -14.81 -8.19 -8.30
CA ILE A 54 -15.73 -7.34 -7.56
C ILE A 54 -15.77 -5.98 -8.24
N VAL A 55 -16.96 -5.50 -8.60
CA VAL A 55 -17.17 -4.15 -9.11
C VAL A 55 -17.80 -3.32 -8.02
N THR A 56 -17.16 -2.21 -7.64
CA THR A 56 -17.67 -1.40 -6.54
C THR A 56 -17.36 0.08 -6.71
N GLY A 57 -18.28 0.91 -6.22
CA GLY A 57 -18.18 2.35 -6.24
C GLY A 57 -19.47 3.04 -6.67
N ARG A 58 -19.44 4.36 -6.70
CA ARG A 58 -20.47 5.20 -7.33
C ARG A 58 -19.77 6.11 -8.33
N PRO A 59 -20.12 6.09 -9.63
CA PRO A 59 -19.61 7.08 -10.56
C PRO A 59 -20.11 8.47 -10.12
N THR A 60 -19.20 9.37 -9.73
CA THR A 60 -19.55 10.69 -9.20
C THR A 60 -18.91 11.78 -10.06
N GLY A 61 -19.39 11.93 -11.30
CA GLY A 61 -18.95 13.01 -12.18
C GLY A 61 -19.36 12.84 -13.64
N GLN A 62 -19.32 13.93 -14.40
CA GLN A 62 -19.56 13.93 -15.85
C GLN A 62 -18.44 13.19 -16.61
N GLU A 63 -17.20 13.21 -16.09
CA GLU A 63 -16.07 12.40 -16.57
C GLU A 63 -16.21 10.89 -16.26
N ASP A 64 -16.90 10.51 -15.17
CA ASP A 64 -17.18 9.10 -14.83
C ASP A 64 -18.36 8.54 -15.62
N ASN A 65 -19.34 9.39 -15.96
CA ASN A 65 -20.38 9.07 -16.96
C ASN A 65 -19.77 8.95 -18.36
N ASP A 66 -18.78 9.76 -18.69
CA ASP A 66 -17.96 9.56 -19.89
C ASP A 66 -17.13 8.29 -19.79
N CYS A 67 -16.73 7.80 -18.61
CA CYS A 67 -16.07 6.50 -18.47
C CYS A 67 -17.04 5.33 -18.70
N ALA A 68 -18.25 5.39 -18.14
CA ALA A 68 -19.33 4.44 -18.45
C ALA A 68 -19.68 4.45 -19.95
N ASN A 69 -19.72 5.63 -20.59
CA ASN A 69 -19.94 5.79 -22.03
C ASN A 69 -18.71 5.44 -22.88
N THR A 70 -17.48 5.66 -22.40
CA THR A 70 -16.21 5.33 -23.08
C THR A 70 -15.99 3.82 -23.05
N LEU A 71 -16.37 3.17 -21.95
CA LEU A 71 -16.51 1.72 -21.90
C LEU A 71 -17.52 1.29 -22.96
N ARG A 72 -18.74 1.82 -22.93
CA ARG A 72 -19.77 1.54 -23.94
C ARG A 72 -19.29 1.73 -25.39
N ASN A 73 -18.53 2.79 -25.68
CA ASN A 73 -18.02 3.12 -27.02
C ASN A 73 -16.78 2.29 -27.42
N ALA A 74 -15.86 1.99 -26.50
CA ALA A 74 -14.74 1.07 -26.73
C ALA A 74 -15.24 -0.35 -27.05
N PHE A 75 -16.40 -0.74 -26.50
CA PHE A 75 -17.10 -1.98 -26.84
C PHE A 75 -17.72 -1.98 -28.24
N GLU A 76 -18.23 -0.84 -28.72
CA GLU A 76 -18.83 -0.75 -30.07
C GLU A 76 -17.78 -0.74 -31.19
N GLU A 77 -16.58 -0.19 -30.96
CA GLU A 77 -15.51 -0.12 -31.97
C GLU A 77 -14.54 -1.34 -31.94
N GLY A 78 -14.48 -2.11 -30.85
CA GLY A 78 -13.48 -3.17 -30.64
C GLY A 78 -13.92 -4.62 -30.87
N ALA A 79 -15.22 -4.90 -31.04
CA ALA A 79 -15.72 -6.27 -31.24
C ALA A 79 -15.43 -6.78 -32.67
N THR A 80 -14.22 -7.31 -32.87
CA THR A 80 -13.95 -8.23 -33.98
C THR A 80 -14.79 -9.51 -33.80
N LYS A 81 -15.34 -9.99 -34.92
CA LYS A 81 -16.59 -10.77 -35.03
C LYS A 81 -16.56 -12.24 -34.54
N GLU A 82 -15.67 -12.66 -33.65
CA GLU A 82 -15.46 -14.11 -33.44
C GLU A 82 -15.70 -14.70 -32.03
N ALA A 83 -16.09 -13.93 -31.00
CA ALA A 83 -16.26 -14.48 -29.64
C ALA A 83 -17.72 -14.65 -29.14
N ALA A 84 -18.75 -14.49 -29.99
CA ALA A 84 -20.16 -14.49 -29.57
C ALA A 84 -20.82 -15.89 -29.50
N LYS A 85 -20.12 -16.91 -29.01
CA LYS A 85 -20.71 -18.25 -28.76
C LYS A 85 -20.12 -18.93 -27.52
N ALA A 86 -20.41 -18.38 -26.34
CA ALA A 86 -20.60 -19.09 -25.07
C ALA A 86 -20.53 -18.09 -23.91
N SER A 87 -21.67 -17.62 -23.43
CA SER A 87 -21.75 -16.98 -22.11
C SER A 87 -22.97 -17.55 -21.40
N ASP A 88 -22.74 -18.55 -20.56
CA ASP A 88 -23.73 -19.01 -19.58
C ASP A 88 -23.89 -17.91 -18.53
N SER A 89 -25.11 -17.41 -18.36
CA SER A 89 -25.50 -16.33 -17.45
C SER A 89 -25.52 -16.72 -15.96
N SER A 90 -24.89 -17.84 -15.59
CA SER A 90 -24.95 -18.45 -14.25
C SER A 90 -23.86 -17.97 -13.27
N ASN A 91 -22.89 -17.16 -13.72
CA ASN A 91 -21.72 -16.77 -12.92
C ASN A 91 -21.80 -15.37 -12.27
N PHE A 92 -22.98 -14.77 -12.17
CA PHE A 92 -23.13 -13.36 -11.76
C PHE A 92 -23.93 -13.17 -10.46
N CYS A 93 -23.44 -12.32 -9.56
CA CYS A 93 -24.12 -11.93 -8.32
C CYS A 93 -24.17 -10.39 -8.18
N THR A 94 -25.35 -9.84 -7.92
CA THR A 94 -25.55 -8.39 -7.73
C THR A 94 -26.21 -8.14 -6.40
N PHE A 95 -25.67 -7.20 -5.60
CA PHE A 95 -26.29 -6.76 -4.36
C PHE A 95 -26.79 -5.31 -4.51
N THR A 96 -28.11 -5.12 -4.50
CA THR A 96 -28.76 -3.79 -4.49
C THR A 96 -29.75 -3.71 -3.34
N ARG A 97 -29.70 -2.62 -2.56
CA ARG A 97 -30.66 -2.38 -1.47
C ARG A 97 -31.84 -1.55 -1.98
N THR A 98 -33.04 -2.14 -2.00
CA THR A 98 -34.29 -1.39 -2.22
C THR A 98 -34.90 -0.95 -0.86
N GLY A 99 -35.42 0.27 -0.79
CA GLY A 99 -35.74 0.94 0.48
C GLY A 99 -37.00 0.44 1.22
N ARG A 100 -36.90 0.51 2.57
CA ARG A 100 -37.93 0.51 3.64
C ARG A 100 -38.80 -0.75 3.86
N GLU A 101 -38.38 -1.61 4.80
CA GLU A 101 -38.98 -1.81 6.15
C GLU A 101 -38.34 -3.04 6.83
N ARG A 102 -38.13 -2.95 8.16
CA ARG A 102 -37.66 -4.08 8.98
C ARG A 102 -38.82 -5.07 9.20
N THR A 103 -38.64 -6.32 8.82
CA THR A 103 -39.19 -7.46 9.57
C THR A 103 -38.22 -8.65 9.55
N THR A 104 -37.87 -9.10 10.74
CA THR A 104 -37.01 -10.26 11.01
C THR A 104 -37.61 -11.57 10.48
N LYS A 105 -36.87 -12.30 9.64
CA LYS A 105 -36.70 -13.78 9.57
C LYS A 105 -36.41 -14.22 8.12
N GLU A 106 -35.18 -14.64 7.87
CA GLU A 106 -34.77 -15.92 7.28
C GLU A 106 -33.33 -15.82 6.76
N VAL A 107 -32.39 -16.25 7.60
CA VAL A 107 -31.05 -16.64 7.15
C VAL A 107 -31.23 -17.90 6.30
N ALA A 108 -30.95 -17.80 5.00
CA ALA A 108 -31.21 -18.85 4.04
C ALA A 108 -30.44 -20.14 4.39
N LYS A 109 -31.19 -21.24 4.54
CA LYS A 109 -30.65 -22.59 4.53
C LYS A 109 -30.12 -22.90 3.14
N ALA A 110 -28.88 -23.38 3.09
CA ALA A 110 -28.28 -23.98 1.92
C ALA A 110 -29.01 -25.27 1.51
N SER A 111 -29.50 -25.29 0.28
CA SER A 111 -29.72 -26.51 -0.50
C SER A 111 -29.70 -26.13 -1.98
N ASP A 112 -28.82 -26.79 -2.74
CA ASP A 112 -28.57 -26.70 -4.19
C ASP A 112 -27.87 -25.44 -4.73
N SER A 113 -26.54 -25.53 -4.79
CA SER A 113 -25.57 -25.06 -5.81
C SER A 113 -25.79 -23.75 -6.60
N THR A 114 -26.63 -22.84 -6.13
CA THR A 114 -26.87 -21.54 -6.76
C THR A 114 -27.19 -20.54 -5.66
N LEU A 115 -26.24 -19.68 -5.34
CA LEU A 115 -26.45 -18.54 -4.45
C LEU A 115 -27.22 -17.47 -5.24
N THR A 116 -28.53 -17.65 -5.39
CA THR A 116 -29.41 -16.60 -5.91
C THR A 116 -29.75 -15.66 -4.75
N VAL A 117 -29.10 -14.49 -4.70
CA VAL A 117 -29.60 -13.40 -3.87
C VAL A 117 -30.94 -12.97 -4.47
N LEU A 118 -32.03 -13.34 -3.80
CA LEU A 118 -33.40 -13.05 -4.22
C LEU A 118 -33.62 -11.53 -4.26
N ALA A 119 -33.69 -10.95 -5.45
CA ALA A 119 -34.44 -9.72 -5.66
C ALA A 119 -35.93 -10.07 -5.50
N LYS A 120 -36.54 -9.70 -4.37
CA LYS A 120 -38.00 -9.80 -4.23
C LYS A 120 -38.66 -8.75 -5.13
N ASP A 121 -39.56 -9.23 -5.98
CA ASP A 121 -40.50 -8.54 -6.86
C ASP A 121 -40.57 -6.99 -6.76
N VAL A 122 -40.18 -6.33 -7.86
CA VAL A 122 -40.38 -4.90 -8.08
C VAL A 122 -41.68 -4.68 -8.88
N PRO A 123 -42.66 -3.90 -8.38
CA PRO A 123 -43.57 -3.19 -9.26
C PRO A 123 -42.82 -1.99 -9.88
N SER A 124 -42.74 -1.96 -11.21
CA SER A 124 -42.20 -0.84 -12.02
C SER A 124 -42.97 0.49 -11.78
N PRO A 125 -42.55 1.64 -12.34
CA PRO A 125 -41.21 2.13 -12.73
C PRO A 125 -40.92 3.52 -12.10
N ASP A 126 -39.65 3.88 -11.86
CA ASP A 126 -39.11 5.27 -11.88
C ASP A 126 -37.74 5.40 -11.15
N THR A 127 -36.74 4.58 -11.53
CA THR A 127 -35.35 4.75 -11.05
C THR A 127 -34.34 4.42 -12.15
N SER A 128 -34.39 5.15 -13.26
CA SER A 128 -33.33 5.12 -14.29
C SER A 128 -32.23 6.14 -13.94
N SER A 129 -31.11 5.70 -13.33
CA SER A 129 -29.84 6.46 -13.40
C SER A 129 -28.59 5.78 -12.81
N VAL A 130 -28.68 4.67 -12.06
CA VAL A 130 -27.47 4.02 -11.47
C VAL A 130 -27.38 2.52 -11.78
N ASP A 131 -28.50 1.81 -11.90
CA ASP A 131 -28.52 0.35 -12.17
C ASP A 131 -28.06 -0.03 -13.59
N ASP A 132 -28.43 0.75 -14.62
CA ASP A 132 -28.10 0.43 -16.02
C ASP A 132 -26.59 0.47 -16.31
N SER A 133 -25.84 1.35 -15.63
CA SER A 133 -24.40 1.52 -15.83
C SER A 133 -23.60 0.33 -15.26
N LEU A 134 -24.00 -0.19 -14.10
CA LEU A 134 -23.38 -1.37 -13.53
C LEU A 134 -23.68 -2.60 -14.37
N GLU A 135 -24.92 -2.82 -14.80
CA GLU A 135 -25.29 -3.95 -15.67
C GLU A 135 -24.52 -3.95 -17.00
N THR A 136 -24.28 -2.78 -17.57
CA THR A 136 -23.44 -2.64 -18.79
C THR A 136 -21.99 -3.04 -18.53
N ILE A 137 -21.42 -2.66 -17.39
CA ILE A 137 -20.06 -3.05 -16.97
C ILE A 137 -19.98 -4.57 -16.74
N LYS A 138 -21.06 -5.18 -16.23
CA LYS A 138 -21.14 -6.63 -16.01
C LYS A 138 -21.02 -7.44 -17.30
N GLU A 139 -21.82 -7.09 -18.30
CA GLU A 139 -21.78 -7.77 -19.61
C GLU A 139 -20.42 -7.63 -20.29
N ALA A 140 -19.76 -6.48 -20.11
CA ALA A 140 -18.43 -6.20 -20.61
C ALA A 140 -17.35 -7.09 -19.97
N ILE A 141 -17.37 -7.20 -18.64
CA ILE A 141 -16.41 -8.03 -17.89
C ILE A 141 -16.58 -9.50 -18.26
N ALA A 142 -17.82 -10.00 -18.33
CA ALA A 142 -18.10 -11.40 -18.68
C ALA A 142 -17.62 -11.78 -20.10
N LYS A 143 -17.52 -10.81 -21.01
CA LYS A 143 -16.93 -11.01 -22.36
C LYS A 143 -15.40 -10.98 -22.36
N HIS A 144 -14.80 -10.34 -21.36
CA HIS A 144 -13.35 -10.13 -21.24
C HIS A 144 -12.67 -11.24 -20.42
N VAL A 145 -13.38 -11.83 -19.45
CA VAL A 145 -12.83 -12.87 -18.56
C VAL A 145 -13.93 -13.78 -18.01
N ASN A 146 -13.63 -15.08 -17.95
CA ASN A 146 -14.58 -16.11 -17.52
C ASN A 146 -14.40 -16.48 -16.05
N VAL A 147 -14.70 -15.54 -15.14
CA VAL A 147 -14.71 -15.76 -13.69
C VAL A 147 -15.98 -15.16 -13.06
N PRO A 148 -16.43 -15.66 -11.90
CA PRO A 148 -17.55 -15.08 -11.16
C PRO A 148 -17.38 -13.59 -10.90
N VAL A 149 -18.47 -12.83 -10.96
CA VAL A 149 -18.47 -11.39 -10.70
C VAL A 149 -19.51 -11.00 -9.66
N PHE A 150 -19.09 -10.13 -8.74
CA PHE A 150 -19.92 -9.55 -7.68
C PHE A 150 -19.96 -8.02 -7.80
N ALA A 151 -21.14 -7.41 -7.66
CA ALA A 151 -21.26 -5.95 -7.70
C ALA A 151 -21.92 -5.39 -6.43
N LEU A 152 -21.35 -4.32 -5.86
CA LEU A 152 -21.90 -3.60 -4.70
C LEU A 152 -21.59 -2.10 -4.70
N CYS A 153 -22.58 -1.28 -4.32
CA CYS A 153 -22.46 0.18 -4.23
C CYS A 153 -22.20 0.71 -2.80
N GLU A 154 -22.62 -0.04 -1.79
CA GLU A 154 -22.49 0.27 -0.36
C GLU A 154 -21.89 -0.95 0.34
N PHE A 155 -21.08 -0.73 1.38
CA PHE A 155 -20.45 -1.79 2.17
C PHE A 155 -20.87 -1.69 3.64
N ASP A 156 -21.81 -2.56 4.02
CA ASP A 156 -22.44 -2.70 5.33
C ASP A 156 -22.37 -4.17 5.78
N ASP A 157 -22.93 -4.50 6.94
CA ASP A 157 -22.85 -5.85 7.50
C ASP A 157 -23.48 -6.93 6.59
N GLU A 158 -24.61 -6.61 5.94
CA GLU A 158 -25.32 -7.54 5.05
C GLU A 158 -24.53 -7.80 3.75
N SER A 159 -24.04 -6.74 3.10
CA SER A 159 -23.19 -6.87 1.91
C SER A 159 -21.84 -7.51 2.22
N ARG A 160 -21.30 -7.33 3.44
CA ARG A 160 -20.11 -8.04 3.92
C ARG A 160 -20.34 -9.54 4.03
N GLU A 161 -21.46 -9.99 4.60
CA GLU A 161 -21.80 -11.42 4.65
C GLU A 161 -21.98 -12.01 3.24
N ALA A 162 -22.69 -11.31 2.36
CA ALA A 162 -22.90 -11.72 0.98
C ALA A 162 -21.58 -11.81 0.20
N LEU A 163 -20.68 -10.85 0.40
CA LEU A 163 -19.36 -10.86 -0.22
C LEU A 163 -18.53 -12.05 0.27
N TYR A 164 -18.54 -12.34 1.58
CA TYR A 164 -17.83 -13.49 2.12
C TYR A 164 -18.33 -14.81 1.54
N ALA A 165 -19.65 -14.96 1.42
CA ALA A 165 -20.26 -16.12 0.79
C ALA A 165 -19.88 -16.24 -0.70
N PHE A 166 -19.88 -15.14 -1.44
CA PHE A 166 -19.42 -15.10 -2.83
C PHE A 166 -17.96 -15.60 -2.96
N LEU A 167 -17.06 -15.07 -2.12
CA LEU A 167 -15.65 -15.44 -2.15
C LEU A 167 -15.41 -16.93 -1.83
N THR A 168 -16.11 -17.47 -0.84
CA THR A 168 -15.87 -18.83 -0.35
C THR A 168 -16.68 -19.90 -1.09
N MET A 169 -17.94 -19.62 -1.42
CA MET A 169 -18.86 -20.60 -2.02
C MET A 169 -18.92 -20.53 -3.54
N THR A 170 -18.78 -19.33 -4.12
CA THR A 170 -18.88 -19.13 -5.58
C THR A 170 -17.50 -19.14 -6.23
N CYS A 171 -16.57 -18.32 -5.72
CA CYS A 171 -15.19 -18.27 -6.25
C CYS A 171 -14.34 -19.44 -5.77
N GLY A 172 -14.72 -20.08 -4.65
CA GLY A 172 -13.97 -21.19 -4.05
C GLY A 172 -12.58 -20.78 -3.54
N CYS A 173 -12.41 -19.51 -3.15
CA CYS A 173 -11.11 -19.00 -2.72
C CYS A 173 -10.63 -19.68 -1.44
N SER A 174 -9.36 -20.04 -1.42
CA SER A 174 -8.67 -20.50 -0.22
C SER A 174 -8.22 -19.31 0.64
N PRO A 175 -8.34 -19.38 1.98
CA PRO A 175 -7.85 -18.33 2.89
C PRO A 175 -6.33 -18.47 3.12
N ASP A 176 -5.54 -18.43 2.05
CA ASP A 176 -4.10 -18.73 2.05
C ASP A 176 -3.20 -17.47 2.10
N TRP A 177 -3.78 -16.28 1.96
CA TRP A 177 -3.07 -15.00 2.14
C TRP A 177 -2.80 -14.72 3.61
N THR A 178 -1.85 -15.48 4.17
CA THR A 178 -1.36 -15.33 5.53
C THR A 178 0.04 -14.74 5.54
N VAL A 179 0.44 -14.15 6.66
CA VAL A 179 1.78 -13.52 6.79
C VAL A 179 2.90 -14.54 6.63
N ASP A 180 2.73 -15.76 7.14
CA ASP A 180 3.73 -16.83 7.00
C ASP A 180 3.88 -17.26 5.54
N ALA A 181 2.76 -17.53 4.85
CA ALA A 181 2.78 -17.85 3.43
C ALA A 181 3.38 -16.69 2.60
N PHE A 182 3.05 -15.45 2.94
CA PHE A 182 3.64 -14.27 2.30
C PHE A 182 5.17 -14.25 2.46
N ILE A 183 5.69 -14.47 3.68
CA ILE A 183 7.12 -14.48 3.96
C ILE A 183 7.83 -15.53 3.10
N GLU A 184 7.30 -16.75 3.05
CA GLU A 184 7.89 -17.84 2.27
C GLU A 184 7.99 -17.47 0.78
N GLN A 185 6.89 -16.97 0.21
CA GLN A 185 6.85 -16.57 -1.20
C GLN A 185 7.74 -15.37 -1.51
N ALA A 186 7.77 -14.38 -0.60
CA ALA A 186 8.63 -13.22 -0.74
C ALA A 186 10.11 -13.60 -0.68
N ILE A 187 10.51 -14.48 0.25
CA ILE A 187 11.89 -14.98 0.34
C ILE A 187 12.31 -15.67 -0.95
N ALA A 188 11.46 -16.55 -1.50
CA ALA A 188 11.73 -17.25 -2.76
C ALA A 188 11.95 -16.24 -3.91
N LYS A 189 11.05 -15.28 -4.09
CA LYS A 189 11.15 -14.25 -5.13
C LYS A 189 12.36 -13.33 -4.95
N ILE A 190 12.73 -12.98 -3.71
CA ILE A 190 13.90 -12.15 -3.43
C ILE A 190 15.18 -12.91 -3.79
N ARG A 191 15.29 -14.19 -3.42
CA ARG A 191 16.47 -15.03 -3.75
C ARG A 191 16.65 -15.18 -5.25
N ASP A 192 15.58 -15.49 -5.96
CA ASP A 192 15.56 -15.60 -7.41
C ASP A 192 15.98 -14.29 -8.08
N LYS A 193 15.41 -13.16 -7.63
CA LYS A 193 15.71 -11.85 -8.20
C LYS A 193 17.14 -11.37 -7.92
N ALA A 194 17.65 -11.61 -6.71
CA ALA A 194 18.99 -11.20 -6.32
C ALA A 194 20.08 -12.07 -6.99
N ASP A 195 19.77 -13.35 -7.25
CA ASP A 195 20.66 -14.30 -7.93
C ASP A 195 22.11 -14.28 -7.39
N GLY A 196 22.24 -14.25 -6.06
CA GLY A 196 23.53 -14.21 -5.38
C GLY A 196 24.33 -12.91 -5.50
N GLN A 197 23.80 -11.88 -6.16
CA GLN A 197 24.45 -10.57 -6.31
C GLN A 197 24.23 -9.68 -5.08
N LYS A 198 25.08 -8.67 -4.92
CA LYS A 198 24.97 -7.69 -3.83
C LYS A 198 23.71 -6.83 -3.97
N VAL A 199 23.11 -6.54 -2.82
CA VAL A 199 21.90 -5.74 -2.71
C VAL A 199 22.14 -4.61 -1.71
N VAL A 200 21.73 -3.38 -2.04
CA VAL A 200 21.81 -2.23 -1.13
C VAL A 200 20.42 -1.82 -0.69
N CYS A 201 20.27 -1.41 0.56
CA CYS A 201 19.03 -0.85 1.09
C CYS A 201 19.28 0.49 1.79
N GLY A 202 18.48 1.50 1.47
CA GLY A 202 18.41 2.73 2.27
C GLY A 202 17.52 2.53 3.48
N LEU A 203 18.14 2.42 4.67
CA LEU A 203 17.43 2.31 5.93
C LEU A 203 17.13 3.72 6.45
N SER A 204 15.85 4.06 6.58
CA SER A 204 15.41 5.36 7.13
C SER A 204 14.99 5.28 8.59
N GLY A 205 14.96 4.07 9.16
CA GLY A 205 14.30 3.77 10.42
C GLY A 205 12.79 3.59 10.30
N GLY A 206 12.17 4.08 9.20
CA GLY A 206 10.74 3.90 8.89
C GLY A 206 10.24 2.47 9.06
N VAL A 207 8.95 2.28 9.36
CA VAL A 207 8.37 0.94 9.46
C VAL A 207 8.60 0.16 8.16
N ASP A 208 8.35 0.80 7.01
CA ASP A 208 8.40 0.12 5.72
C ASP A 208 9.84 -0.24 5.32
N SER A 209 10.80 0.69 5.47
CA SER A 209 12.21 0.42 5.19
C SER A 209 12.80 -0.61 6.14
N SER A 210 12.41 -0.58 7.42
CA SER A 210 12.80 -1.56 8.44
C SER A 210 12.31 -2.97 8.12
N VAL A 211 11.02 -3.10 7.79
CA VAL A 211 10.40 -4.39 7.46
C VAL A 211 10.95 -4.93 6.14
N ALA A 212 11.14 -4.08 5.13
CA ALA A 212 11.77 -4.46 3.87
C ALA A 212 13.21 -4.95 4.08
N ALA A 213 14.02 -4.22 4.85
CA ALA A 213 15.38 -4.63 5.17
C ALA A 213 15.43 -5.98 5.90
N MET A 214 14.55 -6.18 6.88
CA MET A 214 14.45 -7.46 7.60
C MET A 214 14.05 -8.63 6.70
N LEU A 215 13.04 -8.43 5.84
CA LEU A 215 12.57 -9.48 4.94
C LEU A 215 13.65 -9.86 3.92
N VAL A 216 14.33 -8.88 3.34
CA VAL A 216 15.43 -9.12 2.40
C VAL A 216 16.62 -9.77 3.12
N HIS A 217 17.01 -9.30 4.31
CA HIS A 217 18.08 -9.93 5.07
C HIS A 217 17.77 -11.38 5.44
N LYS A 218 16.53 -11.69 5.83
CA LYS A 218 16.08 -13.08 6.06
C LYS A 218 16.19 -13.93 4.79
N ALA A 219 16.01 -13.33 3.62
CA ALA A 219 16.12 -14.03 2.34
C ALA A 219 17.56 -14.29 1.91
N ILE A 220 18.44 -13.29 1.96
CA ILE A 220 19.78 -13.31 1.32
C ILE A 220 20.96 -13.02 2.26
N GLY A 221 20.72 -12.79 3.55
CA GLY A 221 21.75 -12.63 4.58
C GLY A 221 22.75 -11.53 4.27
N GLU A 222 24.03 -11.91 4.24
CA GLU A 222 25.21 -11.04 4.01
C GLU A 222 25.27 -10.40 2.61
N GLN A 223 24.42 -10.82 1.66
CA GLN A 223 24.33 -10.16 0.35
C GLN A 223 23.71 -8.76 0.45
N LEU A 224 22.94 -8.51 1.52
CA LEU A 224 22.34 -7.21 1.79
C LEU A 224 23.28 -6.34 2.62
N THR A 225 23.54 -5.13 2.13
CA THR A 225 24.12 -4.05 2.92
C THR A 225 23.14 -2.90 3.07
N CYS A 226 22.80 -2.57 4.30
CA CYS A 226 21.98 -1.41 4.62
C CYS A 226 22.85 -0.17 4.84
N ILE A 227 22.38 0.98 4.33
CA ILE A 227 22.97 2.29 4.57
C ILE A 227 21.96 3.10 5.37
N PHE A 228 22.36 3.51 6.58
CA PHE A 228 21.58 4.42 7.42
C PHE A 228 22.30 5.76 7.51
N VAL A 229 21.63 6.83 7.07
CA VAL A 229 22.17 8.20 7.12
C VAL A 229 21.53 8.95 8.28
N ASP A 230 22.30 9.20 9.33
CA ASP A 230 21.92 10.10 10.41
C ASP A 230 22.10 11.55 9.95
N HIS A 231 21.01 12.13 9.48
CA HIS A 231 20.96 13.53 9.05
C HIS A 231 20.79 14.51 10.23
N GLY A 232 20.68 14.03 11.47
CA GLY A 232 20.62 14.87 12.67
C GLY A 232 19.25 15.44 13.01
N PHE A 233 18.21 15.12 12.26
CA PHE A 233 16.84 15.57 12.54
C PHE A 233 15.93 14.44 13.03
N MET A 234 16.52 13.35 13.50
CA MET A 234 15.82 12.20 14.09
C MET A 234 15.36 12.53 15.51
N ARG A 235 14.45 11.70 16.05
CA ARG A 235 14.05 11.81 17.46
C ARG A 235 15.20 11.41 18.38
N LYS A 236 15.10 11.82 19.65
CA LYS A 236 16.03 11.42 20.70
C LYS A 236 16.16 9.89 20.72
N GLU A 237 17.39 9.39 20.84
CA GLU A 237 17.77 7.97 20.90
C GLU A 237 17.44 7.10 19.66
N GLU A 238 16.72 7.62 18.66
CA GLU A 238 16.30 6.86 17.48
C GLU A 238 17.49 6.33 16.65
N PRO A 239 18.56 7.11 16.35
CA PRO A 239 19.72 6.57 15.63
C PRO A 239 20.44 5.46 16.40
N ALA A 240 20.54 5.58 17.72
CA ALA A 240 21.18 4.58 18.58
C ALA A 240 20.37 3.28 18.62
N MET A 241 19.04 3.38 18.73
CA MET A 241 18.12 2.25 18.64
C MET A 241 18.25 1.51 17.31
N ILE A 242 18.26 2.24 16.18
CA ILE A 242 18.41 1.62 14.85
C ILE A 242 19.74 0.86 14.74
N ARG A 243 20.83 1.47 15.19
CA ARG A 243 22.14 0.80 15.20
C ARG A 243 22.14 -0.47 16.05
N ASP A 244 21.53 -0.43 17.24
CA ASP A 244 21.42 -1.58 18.13
C ASP A 244 20.59 -2.71 17.52
N VAL A 245 19.37 -2.38 17.08
CA VAL A 245 18.44 -3.38 16.54
C VAL A 245 19.03 -4.06 15.30
N PHE A 246 19.44 -3.30 14.29
CA PHE A 246 19.85 -3.87 13.01
C PHE A 246 21.29 -4.40 13.06
N GLY A 247 22.23 -3.62 13.62
CA GLY A 247 23.64 -3.99 13.64
C GLY A 247 24.00 -5.00 14.74
N HIS A 248 23.51 -4.80 15.97
CA HIS A 248 23.92 -5.62 17.11
C HIS A 248 23.01 -6.83 17.34
N ARG A 249 21.68 -6.67 17.29
CA ARG A 249 20.72 -7.78 17.51
C ARG A 249 20.56 -8.69 16.30
N PHE A 250 20.39 -8.10 15.11
CA PHE A 250 20.17 -8.87 13.88
C PHE A 250 21.45 -9.15 13.09
N HIS A 251 22.59 -8.59 13.49
CA HIS A 251 23.87 -8.75 12.80
C HIS A 251 23.81 -8.41 11.29
N MET A 252 22.95 -7.46 10.93
CA MET A 252 22.78 -7.02 9.55
C MET A 252 23.96 -6.15 9.13
N PRO A 253 24.58 -6.38 7.95
CA PRO A 253 25.60 -5.48 7.43
C PRO A 253 25.06 -4.06 7.30
N LEU A 254 25.53 -3.16 8.15
CA LEU A 254 25.01 -1.80 8.31
C LEU A 254 26.13 -0.77 8.22
N VAL A 255 26.06 0.09 7.21
CA VAL A 255 26.85 1.31 7.10
C VAL A 255 26.11 2.42 7.82
N PHE A 256 26.59 2.79 9.00
CA PHE A 256 26.06 3.91 9.77
C PHE A 256 26.83 5.19 9.43
N VAL A 257 26.13 6.18 8.85
CA VAL A 257 26.72 7.43 8.36
C VAL A 257 26.30 8.57 9.25
N ASP A 258 27.23 9.12 10.03
CA ASP A 258 26.99 10.35 10.79
C ASP A 258 27.20 11.56 9.87
N ALA A 259 26.09 12.13 9.39
CA ALA A 259 26.09 13.27 8.48
C ALA A 259 25.60 14.58 9.15
N ARG A 260 25.36 14.57 10.46
CA ARG A 260 24.69 15.65 11.21
C ARG A 260 25.29 17.03 10.93
N LYS A 261 26.62 17.11 11.01
CA LYS A 261 27.37 18.35 10.73
C LYS A 261 27.15 18.87 9.30
N ARG A 262 27.21 17.99 8.30
CA ARG A 262 27.02 18.36 6.88
C ARG A 262 25.62 18.90 6.62
N TYR A 263 24.61 18.33 7.27
CA TYR A 263 23.23 18.81 7.17
C TYR A 263 23.01 20.15 7.86
N LEU A 264 23.59 20.37 9.04
CA LEU A 264 23.51 21.65 9.74
C LEU A 264 24.17 22.77 8.95
N GLU A 265 25.38 22.54 8.43
CA GLU A 265 26.11 23.50 7.58
C GLU A 265 25.32 23.85 6.32
N ALA A 266 24.67 22.86 5.68
CA ALA A 266 23.86 23.11 4.48
C ALA A 266 22.55 23.88 4.75
N LEU A 267 22.07 23.90 5.99
CA LEU A 267 20.82 24.56 6.39
C LEU A 267 21.03 25.87 7.14
N GLU A 268 22.27 26.33 7.29
CA GLU A 268 22.60 27.61 7.93
C GLU A 268 21.86 28.78 7.25
N GLY A 269 21.18 29.60 8.05
CA GLY A 269 20.36 30.72 7.55
C GLY A 269 19.10 30.32 6.77
N VAL A 270 18.78 29.03 6.61
CA VAL A 270 17.61 28.59 5.85
C VAL A 270 16.36 28.58 6.72
N VAL A 271 15.44 29.48 6.43
CA VAL A 271 14.14 29.60 7.14
C VAL A 271 12.97 29.00 6.37
N ASP A 272 13.01 29.04 5.04
CA ASP A 272 11.92 28.59 4.17
C ASP A 272 11.73 27.05 4.24
N PRO A 273 10.54 26.54 4.60
CA PRO A 273 10.33 25.11 4.81
C PRO A 273 10.51 24.27 3.54
N GLU A 274 10.11 24.77 2.38
CA GLU A 274 10.27 24.04 1.11
C GLU A 274 11.73 23.96 0.69
N ARG A 275 12.49 25.05 0.90
CA ARG A 275 13.95 25.05 0.71
C ARG A 275 14.64 24.08 1.66
N LYS A 276 14.22 23.99 2.93
CA LYS A 276 14.73 22.95 3.86
C LYS A 276 14.48 21.55 3.31
N ARG A 277 13.25 21.24 2.87
CA ARG A 277 12.91 19.93 2.30
C ARG A 277 13.82 19.58 1.12
N LYS A 278 14.00 20.54 0.19
CA LYS A 278 14.82 20.34 -1.01
C LYS A 278 16.29 20.07 -0.67
N ILE A 279 16.88 20.88 0.22
CA ILE A 279 18.27 20.70 0.67
C ILE A 279 18.45 19.34 1.34
N ILE A 280 17.54 18.97 2.25
CA ILE A 280 17.64 17.70 3.00
C ILE A 280 17.53 16.50 2.05
N GLY A 281 16.56 16.53 1.13
CA GLY A 281 16.38 15.47 0.13
C GLY A 281 17.59 15.33 -0.79
N GLU A 282 18.13 16.46 -1.28
CA GLU A 282 19.30 16.46 -2.16
C GLU A 282 20.56 15.94 -1.44
N LEU A 283 20.81 16.37 -0.19
CA LEU A 283 21.94 15.87 0.59
C LEU A 283 21.82 14.38 0.85
N PHE A 284 20.60 13.88 1.14
CA PHE A 284 20.38 12.47 1.39
C PHE A 284 20.78 11.63 0.18
N ILE A 285 20.32 12.02 -1.01
CA ILE A 285 20.66 11.36 -2.27
C ILE A 285 22.19 11.35 -2.47
N ARG A 286 22.86 12.50 -2.33
CA ARG A 286 24.30 12.63 -2.54
C ARG A 286 25.11 11.76 -1.56
N ILE A 287 24.76 11.79 -0.28
CA ILE A 287 25.43 10.99 0.74
C ILE A 287 25.17 9.50 0.50
N PHE A 288 23.94 9.12 0.19
CA PHE A 288 23.60 7.74 -0.13
C PHE A 288 24.39 7.23 -1.34
N GLU A 289 24.52 8.03 -2.41
CA GLU A 289 25.36 7.71 -3.57
C GLU A 289 26.82 7.53 -3.21
N GLU A 290 27.37 8.45 -2.42
CA GLU A 290 28.76 8.43 -1.98
C GLU A 290 29.06 7.13 -1.22
N GLU A 291 28.15 6.69 -0.35
CA GLU A 291 28.31 5.45 0.42
C GLU A 291 28.02 4.19 -0.40
N ALA A 292 26.98 4.19 -1.24
CA ALA A 292 26.66 3.06 -2.10
C ALA A 292 27.81 2.75 -3.07
N LYS A 293 28.46 3.77 -3.64
CA LYS A 293 29.64 3.60 -4.53
C LYS A 293 30.82 2.93 -3.82
N LYS A 294 30.99 3.12 -2.50
CA LYS A 294 32.07 2.47 -1.74
C LYS A 294 31.85 0.97 -1.55
N LEU A 295 30.61 0.49 -1.68
CA LEU A 295 30.26 -0.93 -1.52
C LEU A 295 30.61 -1.78 -2.76
N GLY A 296 31.00 -1.12 -3.86
CA GLY A 296 31.32 -1.72 -5.15
C GLY A 296 30.07 -1.87 -6.03
N ASP A 297 30.13 -2.79 -6.98
CA ASP A 297 29.00 -3.08 -7.88
C ASP A 297 27.87 -3.77 -7.08
N ALA A 298 26.82 -3.00 -6.79
CA ALA A 298 25.60 -3.46 -6.15
C ALA A 298 24.43 -3.21 -7.12
N PRO A 299 24.06 -4.20 -7.94
CA PRO A 299 23.11 -4.02 -9.04
C PRO A 299 21.67 -3.82 -8.58
N PHE A 300 21.35 -4.10 -7.31
CA PHE A 300 19.98 -4.05 -6.79
C PHE A 300 19.84 -3.08 -5.64
N LEU A 301 18.72 -2.35 -5.67
CA LEU A 301 18.30 -1.45 -4.60
C LEU A 301 16.98 -1.93 -4.00
N VAL A 302 16.92 -2.02 -2.67
CA VAL A 302 15.67 -2.32 -1.95
C VAL A 302 14.90 -1.04 -1.70
N GLN A 303 13.59 -1.08 -1.97
CA GLN A 303 12.65 -0.03 -1.59
C GLN A 303 11.49 -0.62 -0.78
N GLY A 304 11.12 0.06 0.29
CA GLY A 304 9.94 -0.26 1.10
C GLY A 304 8.64 0.27 0.49
N THR A 305 8.48 0.21 -0.83
CA THR A 305 7.25 0.63 -1.52
C THR A 305 6.10 -0.29 -1.10
N ILE A 306 4.98 0.29 -0.68
CA ILE A 306 3.78 -0.45 -0.23
C ILE A 306 2.65 -0.34 -1.23
N TYR A 307 1.60 -1.14 -1.06
CA TYR A 307 0.50 -1.22 -2.02
C TYR A 307 -0.23 0.11 -2.27
N PRO A 308 -0.51 0.95 -1.24
CA PRO A 308 -1.03 2.30 -1.46
C PRO A 308 -0.17 3.16 -2.41
N ASP A 309 1.15 3.08 -2.32
CA ASP A 309 2.07 3.86 -3.17
C ASP A 309 1.91 3.47 -4.66
N VAL A 310 1.70 2.18 -4.92
CA VAL A 310 1.50 1.62 -6.28
C VAL A 310 0.16 2.03 -6.88
N ILE A 311 -0.88 2.18 -6.05
CA ILE A 311 -2.20 2.62 -6.53
C ILE A 311 -2.20 4.14 -6.77
N GLU A 312 -1.61 4.91 -5.86
CA GLU A 312 -1.53 6.37 -5.95
C GLU A 312 -0.65 6.84 -7.12
N SER A 313 0.34 6.05 -7.51
CA SER A 313 1.22 6.42 -8.63
C SER A 313 0.51 6.44 -9.99
N GLY A 314 -0.57 5.67 -10.15
CA GLY A 314 -1.01 5.22 -11.47
C GLY A 314 0.10 4.42 -12.18
N ASP A 315 -0.24 3.65 -13.20
CA ASP A 315 0.78 2.94 -14.01
C ASP A 315 1.46 3.87 -15.05
N GLY A 316 1.34 5.19 -14.88
CA GLY A 316 1.96 6.19 -15.75
C GLY A 316 3.08 6.93 -15.01
N ASP A 317 4.10 7.35 -15.77
CA ASP A 317 5.26 8.19 -15.40
C ASP A 317 4.87 9.60 -14.85
N VAL A 318 3.73 9.72 -14.17
CA VAL A 318 3.27 10.93 -13.51
C VAL A 318 4.03 11.05 -12.21
N VAL A 319 5.11 11.83 -12.25
CA VAL A 319 5.92 12.36 -11.15
C VAL A 319 5.24 12.22 -9.78
N VAL A 320 5.35 11.04 -9.17
CA VAL A 320 4.74 10.77 -7.89
C VAL A 320 5.53 11.53 -6.84
N LYS A 321 4.78 12.23 -5.99
CA LYS A 321 5.24 12.95 -4.80
C LYS A 321 6.53 12.33 -4.24
N SER A 322 7.60 13.09 -4.38
CA SER A 322 8.99 12.81 -4.04
C SER A 322 9.27 12.62 -2.55
N HIS A 323 8.42 11.89 -1.81
CA HIS A 323 8.48 11.86 -0.35
C HIS A 323 8.39 10.48 0.31
N HIS A 324 8.35 9.36 -0.43
CA HIS A 324 8.44 8.05 0.21
C HIS A 324 9.51 7.14 -0.41
N ASN A 325 10.36 6.61 0.48
CA ASN A 325 11.40 5.59 0.30
C ASN A 325 12.25 5.70 -0.97
N VAL A 326 13.28 6.54 -0.92
CA VAL A 326 14.43 6.51 -1.86
C VAL A 326 14.01 6.74 -3.34
N GLY A 327 12.76 7.15 -3.63
CA GLY A 327 12.25 7.36 -5.00
C GLY A 327 12.79 8.59 -5.73
N GLY A 328 13.73 9.33 -5.14
CA GLY A 328 14.39 10.49 -5.75
C GLY A 328 15.80 10.21 -6.27
N LEU A 329 16.24 8.96 -6.26
CA LEU A 329 17.57 8.61 -6.74
C LEU A 329 17.71 8.95 -8.24
N PRO A 330 18.81 9.61 -8.66
CA PRO A 330 19.06 9.90 -10.07
C PRO A 330 19.00 8.63 -10.91
N LYS A 331 18.41 8.72 -12.11
CA LYS A 331 18.33 7.61 -13.07
C LYS A 331 19.71 7.03 -13.42
N ASP A 332 20.76 7.80 -13.17
CA ASP A 332 22.15 7.48 -13.51
C ASP A 332 22.87 6.64 -12.43
N MET A 333 22.19 6.22 -11.37
CA MET A 333 22.77 5.40 -10.29
C MET A 333 23.17 3.98 -10.69
N GLY A 334 22.85 3.53 -11.91
CA GLY A 334 23.36 2.27 -12.46
C GLY A 334 22.79 1.00 -11.82
N PHE A 335 21.75 1.10 -10.98
CA PHE A 335 21.03 -0.08 -10.50
C PHE A 335 20.33 -0.78 -11.67
N LYS A 336 20.55 -2.10 -11.78
CA LYS A 336 19.92 -2.94 -12.80
C LYS A 336 18.42 -3.08 -12.54
N ALA A 337 18.01 -3.24 -11.28
CA ALA A 337 16.61 -3.38 -10.91
C ALA A 337 16.33 -3.03 -9.44
N LEU A 338 15.07 -2.75 -9.15
CA LEU A 338 14.54 -2.50 -7.81
C LEU A 338 14.00 -3.79 -7.18
N ILE A 339 14.21 -3.99 -5.87
CA ILE A 339 13.57 -5.04 -5.09
C ILE A 339 12.55 -4.37 -4.15
N GLU A 340 11.26 -4.55 -4.46
CA GLU A 340 10.14 -3.94 -3.73
C GLU A 340 9.32 -5.02 -3.02
N PRO A 341 9.82 -5.59 -1.91
CA PRO A 341 9.24 -6.80 -1.33
C PRO A 341 7.88 -6.55 -0.67
N LEU A 342 7.52 -5.28 -0.39
CA LEU A 342 6.29 -4.91 0.30
C LEU A 342 5.19 -4.39 -0.64
N ARG A 343 5.42 -4.40 -1.97
CA ARG A 343 4.53 -3.71 -2.95
C ARG A 343 3.06 -4.16 -2.90
N TYR A 344 2.80 -5.33 -2.34
CA TYR A 344 1.47 -5.94 -2.29
C TYR A 344 0.81 -5.88 -0.91
N LEU A 345 1.42 -5.16 0.05
CA LEU A 345 0.94 -5.05 1.41
C LEU A 345 0.41 -3.65 1.72
N PHE A 346 -0.66 -3.58 2.50
CA PHE A 346 -1.09 -2.38 3.19
C PHE A 346 -0.23 -2.11 4.44
N LYS A 347 -0.40 -0.91 5.01
CA LYS A 347 0.44 -0.43 6.12
C LYS A 347 0.30 -1.28 7.38
N ASP A 348 -0.91 -1.69 7.70
CA ASP A 348 -1.25 -2.62 8.78
C ASP A 348 -0.65 -4.02 8.55
N GLU A 349 -0.74 -4.55 7.33
CA GLU A 349 -0.10 -5.83 6.96
C GLU A 349 1.43 -5.75 7.10
N VAL A 350 2.05 -4.63 6.71
CA VAL A 350 3.49 -4.38 6.93
C VAL A 350 3.85 -4.40 8.42
N ARG A 351 3.00 -3.86 9.30
CA ARG A 351 3.23 -3.93 10.76
C ARG A 351 3.12 -5.37 11.27
N ILE A 352 2.12 -6.13 10.83
CA ILE A 352 1.97 -7.54 11.20
C ILE A 352 3.20 -8.33 10.74
N LEU A 353 3.64 -8.12 9.49
CA LEU A 353 4.85 -8.71 8.93
C LEU A 353 6.09 -8.33 9.76
N GLY A 354 6.24 -7.08 10.15
CA GLY A 354 7.35 -6.63 11.00
C GLY A 354 7.42 -7.39 12.32
N ARG A 355 6.28 -7.59 12.99
CA ARG A 355 6.21 -8.38 14.22
C ARG A 355 6.55 -9.85 13.97
N ALA A 356 6.05 -10.44 12.89
CA ALA A 356 6.37 -11.82 12.51
C ALA A 356 7.86 -12.01 12.16
N LEU A 357 8.54 -10.97 11.68
CA LEU A 357 9.98 -10.95 11.45
C LEU A 357 10.82 -10.68 12.72
N GLY A 358 10.16 -10.46 13.87
CA GLY A 358 10.80 -10.25 15.16
C GLY A 358 11.23 -8.81 15.44
N LEU A 359 10.77 -7.82 14.65
CA LEU A 359 11.06 -6.42 14.94
C LEU A 359 10.41 -5.99 16.27
N PRO A 360 11.10 -5.16 17.05
CA PRO A 360 10.56 -4.61 18.29
C PRO A 360 9.35 -3.70 18.03
N ALA A 361 8.42 -3.63 18.99
CA ALA A 361 7.19 -2.86 18.89
C ALA A 361 7.46 -1.36 18.72
N GLU A 362 8.56 -0.87 19.28
CA GLU A 362 9.08 0.48 19.15
C GLU A 362 9.39 0.86 17.69
N LEU A 363 9.64 -0.14 16.82
CA LEU A 363 9.79 0.06 15.38
C LEU A 363 8.50 -0.20 14.60
N THR A 364 7.69 -1.21 14.96
CA THR A 364 6.48 -1.56 14.19
C THR A 364 5.30 -0.64 14.47
N GLU A 365 5.10 -0.23 15.73
CA GLU A 365 3.93 0.54 16.17
C GLU A 365 4.17 2.05 16.17
N ARG A 366 5.38 2.49 15.82
CA ARG A 366 5.71 3.91 15.85
C ARG A 366 4.85 4.72 14.88
N GLN A 367 4.59 5.96 15.30
CA GLN A 367 3.94 6.94 14.45
C GLN A 367 4.80 7.28 13.23
N PRO A 368 4.15 7.61 12.09
CA PRO A 368 4.83 8.19 10.93
C PRO A 368 5.72 9.37 11.34
N PHE A 369 6.91 9.43 10.73
CA PHE A 369 7.85 10.52 10.90
C PHE A 369 8.20 11.09 9.53
N PRO A 370 8.16 12.42 9.35
CA PRO A 370 8.53 13.02 8.08
C PRO A 370 10.01 12.75 7.77
N GLY A 371 10.36 12.56 6.50
CA GLY A 371 11.75 12.38 6.06
C GLY A 371 12.70 13.51 6.51
N PRO A 372 12.31 14.80 6.39
CA PRO A 372 13.06 15.91 6.97
C PRO A 372 13.12 15.94 8.50
N GLY A 373 12.36 15.08 9.18
CA GLY A 373 12.31 14.95 10.63
C GLY A 373 11.99 16.25 11.37
N LEU A 374 12.75 16.52 12.42
CA LEU A 374 12.62 17.70 13.25
C LEU A 374 12.91 19.03 12.52
N ALA A 375 13.57 18.99 11.35
CA ALA A 375 13.89 20.21 10.59
C ALA A 375 12.64 21.00 10.17
N ILE A 376 11.53 20.30 9.88
CA ILE A 376 10.23 20.92 9.55
C ILE A 376 9.35 21.14 10.78
N ARG A 377 9.75 20.64 11.96
CA ARG A 377 9.12 20.91 13.26
C ARG A 377 9.82 22.03 14.03
N CYS A 378 10.91 22.56 13.49
CA CYS A 378 11.57 23.76 13.98
C CYS A 378 11.23 24.94 13.05
N ILE A 379 10.41 25.87 13.53
CA ILE A 379 10.03 27.08 12.80
C ILE A 379 11.23 28.04 12.74
N GLY A 380 11.48 28.60 11.56
CA GLY A 380 12.63 29.47 11.31
C GLY A 380 13.95 28.72 11.14
N GLU A 381 15.07 29.37 11.43
CA GLU A 381 16.40 28.78 11.28
C GLU A 381 16.63 27.61 12.25
N ILE A 382 17.31 26.56 11.76
CA ILE A 382 17.66 25.37 12.52
C ILE A 382 19.07 25.53 13.10
N THR A 383 19.20 25.32 14.40
CA THR A 383 20.49 25.27 15.11
C THR A 383 20.54 24.00 15.96
N GLU A 384 21.74 23.51 16.31
CA GLU A 384 21.86 22.31 17.15
C GLU A 384 21.18 22.52 18.52
N GLU A 385 21.32 23.70 19.11
CA GLU A 385 20.65 24.05 20.38
C GLU A 385 19.12 23.92 20.28
N LYS A 386 18.50 24.44 19.22
CA LYS A 386 17.05 24.31 19.01
C LYS A 386 16.63 22.86 18.79
N LEU A 387 17.45 22.08 18.09
CA LEU A 387 17.18 20.67 17.85
C LEU A 387 17.29 19.85 19.14
N GLU A 388 18.29 20.08 19.97
CA GLU A 388 18.43 19.44 21.28
C GLU A 388 17.21 19.72 22.17
N LEU A 389 16.83 20.99 22.30
CA LEU A 389 15.66 21.39 23.07
C LEU A 389 14.37 20.76 22.52
N LEU A 390 14.19 20.74 21.19
CA LEU A 390 13.04 20.12 20.55
C LEU A 390 13.03 18.60 20.73
N ARG A 391 14.18 17.93 20.66
CA ARG A 391 14.30 16.47 20.92
C ARG A 391 13.89 16.12 22.33
N ASP A 392 14.32 16.91 23.31
CA ASP A 392 13.96 16.70 24.72
C ASP A 392 12.47 16.95 24.98
N ALA A 393 11.94 18.05 24.45
CA ALA A 393 10.52 18.37 24.57
C ALA A 393 9.62 17.32 23.89
N ASP A 394 9.97 16.88 22.68
CA ASP A 394 9.25 15.83 21.94
C ASP A 394 9.33 14.47 22.66
N PHE A 395 10.48 14.14 23.25
CA PHE A 395 10.66 12.92 24.04
C PHE A 395 9.72 12.89 25.25
N ILE A 396 9.78 13.92 26.10
CA ILE A 396 8.94 14.02 27.31
C ILE A 396 7.46 14.01 26.96
N PHE A 397 7.06 14.77 25.93
CA PHE A 397 5.68 14.85 25.52
C PHE A 397 5.14 13.48 25.06
N ARG A 398 5.88 12.78 24.19
CA ARG A 398 5.44 11.47 23.69
C ARG A 398 5.42 10.42 24.78
N GLU A 399 6.43 10.40 25.64
CA GLU A 399 6.49 9.47 26.79
C GLU A 399 5.27 9.64 27.71
N GLU A 400 4.86 10.87 28.01
CA GLU A 400 3.67 11.12 28.84
C GLU A 400 2.37 10.69 28.14
N VAL A 401 2.22 10.96 26.84
CA VAL A 401 1.06 10.51 26.05
C VAL A 401 0.95 8.99 26.06
N GLU A 402 2.08 8.30 25.90
CA GLU A 402 2.17 6.83 25.91
C GLU A 402 1.87 6.25 27.29
N ARG A 403 2.45 6.82 28.35
CA ARG A 403 2.22 6.40 29.73
C ARG A 403 0.75 6.50 30.16
N GLN A 404 0.03 7.48 29.63
CA GLN A 404 -1.40 7.67 29.92
C GLN A 404 -2.32 6.82 29.01
N GLY A 405 -1.76 6.02 28.10
CA GLY A 405 -2.54 5.15 27.21
C GLY A 405 -3.26 5.88 26.07
N TYR A 406 -2.88 7.13 25.77
CA TYR A 406 -3.53 7.94 24.72
C TYR A 406 -2.99 7.67 23.30
N SER A 407 -2.01 6.78 23.15
CA SER A 407 -1.39 6.48 21.85
C SER A 407 -2.38 5.98 20.80
N GLY A 408 -3.45 5.28 21.22
CA GLY A 408 -4.51 4.80 20.31
C GLY A 408 -5.53 5.87 19.90
N ASN A 409 -5.52 7.04 20.54
CA ASN A 409 -6.56 8.07 20.38
C ASN A 409 -6.15 9.15 19.35
N ALA A 410 -4.90 9.17 18.90
CA ALA A 410 -4.39 10.14 17.95
C ALA A 410 -3.53 9.46 16.88
N SER A 411 -3.79 9.81 15.61
CA SER A 411 -2.99 9.30 14.49
C SER A 411 -1.54 9.79 14.52
N GLN A 412 -1.30 11.00 15.08
CA GLN A 412 0.04 11.55 15.28
C GLN A 412 0.05 12.60 16.41
N TYR A 413 1.12 12.63 17.21
CA TYR A 413 1.39 13.61 18.26
C TYR A 413 2.89 13.92 18.33
N PHE A 414 3.24 15.21 18.43
CA PHE A 414 4.63 15.68 18.39
C PHE A 414 4.78 17.10 18.97
N ALA A 415 6.01 17.46 19.34
CA ALA A 415 6.37 18.84 19.70
C ALA A 415 6.81 19.66 18.47
N VAL A 416 6.62 20.98 18.55
CA VAL A 416 7.06 21.97 17.55
C VAL A 416 7.78 23.11 18.26
N MET A 417 8.94 23.50 17.73
CA MET A 417 9.69 24.66 18.20
C MET A 417 9.22 25.91 17.43
N THR A 418 8.60 26.87 18.11
CA THR A 418 8.00 28.05 17.47
C THR A 418 8.97 29.19 17.22
N GLY A 419 10.12 29.20 17.89
CA GLY A 419 11.13 30.27 17.75
C GLY A 419 10.72 31.60 18.38
N LEU A 420 9.68 31.62 19.23
CA LEU A 420 9.24 32.80 19.96
C LEU A 420 9.93 32.87 21.32
N ALA A 421 10.43 34.05 21.69
CA ALA A 421 10.84 34.33 23.05
C ALA A 421 9.59 34.58 23.91
N THR A 422 9.53 33.97 25.08
CA THR A 422 8.43 34.08 26.05
C THR A 422 8.83 34.90 27.26
#